data_AF-A0A956RCJ0-F1
#
_entry.id   AF-A0A956RCJ0-F1
#
_cell.length_a   1.000
_cell.length_b   1.000
_cell.length_c   1.000
_cell.angle_alpha   90.00
_cell.angle_beta   90.00
_cell.angle_gamma   90.00
#
_symmetry.space_group_name_H-M   'P 1'
#
loop_
_entity.id
_entity.type
_entity.pdbx_description
1 polymer ?
#
loop_
_entity_poly.entity_id
_entity_poly.type
_entity_poly.pdbx_seq_one_letter_code
_entity_poly.pdbx_strand_id
1 'polypeptide(L)' 'DRAGRSKLVARCTLPLTAMRCVDLVITDLGVLAVDRAGEGGFSIVECAPGVEEAQLREATGGAIVG' A
#
# COMPACT_ATOMS: atom_id res chain seq x y z
N ASP A 1 -3.89 11.36 -1.40
CA ASP A 1 -5.15 12.01 -1.01
C ASP A 1 -5.51 12.92 -2.18
N ARG A 2 -6.45 13.86 -2.01
CA ARG A 2 -6.81 14.77 -3.10
C ARG A 2 -5.67 15.71 -3.53
N ALA A 3 -4.63 15.84 -2.70
CA ALA A 3 -3.44 16.63 -2.98
C ALA A 3 -2.26 15.78 -3.51
N GLY A 4 -2.51 14.52 -3.90
CA GLY A 4 -1.49 13.64 -4.46
C GLY A 4 -0.58 12.94 -3.44
N ARG A 5 -0.77 13.13 -2.13
CA ARG A 5 0.05 12.43 -1.12
C ARG A 5 -0.32 10.95 -1.03
N SER A 6 0.61 10.05 -0.76
CA SER A 6 0.24 8.64 -0.60
C SER A 6 -0.75 8.43 0.56
N LYS A 7 -1.72 7.51 0.37
CA LYS A 7 -2.61 7.05 1.45
C LYS A 7 -2.05 5.82 2.16
N LEU A 8 -1.14 5.09 1.52
CA LEU A 8 -0.44 3.93 2.09
C LEU A 8 0.92 4.41 2.57
N VAL A 9 1.06 4.54 3.88
CA VAL A 9 2.22 5.17 4.52
C VAL A 9 2.85 4.21 5.52
N ALA A 10 4.15 4.40 5.78
CA ALA A 10 4.87 3.61 6.79
C ALA A 10 4.24 3.74 8.20
N ARG A 11 3.64 4.90 8.52
CA ARG A 11 2.94 5.13 9.79
C ARG A 11 1.75 6.06 9.59
N CYS A 12 0.58 5.64 10.08
CA CYS A 12 -0.60 6.49 10.11
C CYS A 12 -0.38 7.70 11.03
N THR A 13 -0.72 8.88 10.54
CA THR A 13 -0.73 10.13 11.31
C THR A 13 -2.11 10.44 11.89
N LEU A 14 -3.15 9.83 11.33
CA LEU A 14 -4.52 9.92 11.82
C LEU A 14 -4.77 8.87 12.92
N PRO A 15 -5.77 9.09 13.79
CA PRO A 15 -6.18 8.10 14.78
C PRO A 15 -6.46 6.75 14.12
N LEU A 16 -5.87 5.69 14.69
CA LEU A 16 -6.07 4.33 14.20
C LEU A 16 -7.48 3.85 14.55
N THR A 17 -8.22 3.39 13.56
CA THR A 17 -9.49 2.68 13.79
C THR A 17 -9.24 1.31 14.43
N ALA A 18 -8.23 0.59 13.94
CA ALA A 18 -7.77 -0.69 14.46
C ALA A 18 -6.31 -0.94 14.07
N MET A 19 -5.59 -1.73 14.88
CA MET A 19 -4.18 -2.04 14.65
C MET A 19 -4.00 -3.39 13.94
N ARG A 20 -3.18 -3.43 12.88
CA ARG A 20 -2.76 -4.66 12.19
C ARG A 20 -3.91 -5.59 11.78
N CYS A 21 -5.03 -5.01 11.36
CA CYS A 21 -6.26 -5.74 11.01
C CYS A 21 -6.52 -5.82 9.50
N VAL A 22 -5.68 -5.19 8.68
CA VAL A 22 -5.85 -5.15 7.22
C VAL A 22 -4.99 -6.25 6.62
N ASP A 23 -5.59 -7.07 5.75
CA ASP A 23 -4.91 -8.12 4.98
C ASP A 23 -4.63 -7.70 3.54
N LEU A 24 -5.60 -7.03 2.90
CA LEU A 24 -5.55 -6.66 1.50
C LEU A 24 -6.01 -5.21 1.31
N VAL A 25 -5.32 -4.47 0.45
CA VAL A 25 -5.67 -3.12 0.01
C VAL A 25 -5.90 -3.16 -1.50
N ILE A 26 -7.11 -2.79 -1.92
CA ILE A 26 -7.49 -2.69 -3.32
C ILE A 26 -7.62 -1.21 -3.68
N THR A 27 -6.97 -0.81 -4.77
CA THR A 27 -6.94 0.56 -5.28
C THR A 27 -7.18 0.58 -6.78
N ASP A 28 -7.39 1.77 -7.36
CA ASP A 28 -7.49 1.94 -8.82
C ASP A 28 -6.18 1.58 -9.55
N LEU A 29 -5.05 1.54 -8.84
CA LEU A 29 -3.74 1.21 -9.41
C LEU A 29 -3.41 -0.29 -9.33
N GLY A 30 -4.07 -1.03 -8.43
CA GLY A 30 -3.75 -2.43 -8.19
C GLY A 30 -4.10 -2.91 -6.78
N VAL A 31 -3.67 -4.15 -6.51
CA VAL A 31 -3.93 -4.90 -5.29
C VAL A 31 -2.61 -5.09 -4.52
N LEU A 32 -2.63 -4.73 -3.24
CA LEU A 32 -1.49 -4.89 -2.33
C LEU A 32 -1.90 -5.74 -1.14
N ALA A 33 -1.13 -6.79 -0.83
CA ALA A 33 -1.25 -7.55 0.41
C ALA A 33 -0.40 -6.90 1.50
N VAL A 34 -0.87 -6.93 2.75
CA VAL A 34 -0.06 -6.52 3.89
C VAL A 34 0.83 -7.68 4.30
N ASP A 35 2.15 -7.54 4.12
CA ASP A 35 3.10 -8.50 4.63
C ASP A 35 3.21 -8.35 6.15
N ARG A 36 3.00 -9.46 6.86
CA ARG A 36 3.05 -9.56 8.32
C ARG A 36 4.38 -10.14 8.81
N ALA A 37 5.27 -10.57 7.92
CA ALA A 37 6.59 -11.05 8.24
C ALA A 37 7.60 -9.89 8.40
N GLY A 38 8.70 -10.14 9.13
CA GLY A 38 9.79 -9.17 9.28
C GLY A 38 9.34 -7.82 9.85
N GLU A 39 9.80 -6.72 9.23
CA GLU A 39 9.40 -5.35 9.57
C GLU A 39 8.01 -4.97 9.03
N GLY A 40 7.34 -5.90 8.35
CA GLY A 40 6.09 -5.69 7.62
C GLY A 40 6.31 -4.95 6.30
N GLY A 41 5.21 -4.59 5.65
CA GLY A 41 5.23 -3.84 4.39
C GLY A 41 4.01 -4.15 3.53
N PHE A 42 4.09 -3.75 2.27
CA PHE A 42 3.10 -4.07 1.26
C PHE A 42 3.72 -4.93 0.17
N SER A 43 3.07 -6.02 -0.22
CA SER A 43 3.47 -6.82 -1.38
C SER A 43 2.50 -6.56 -2.53
N ILE A 44 3.03 -6.34 -3.72
CA ILE A 44 2.22 -6.13 -4.92
C ILE A 44 1.69 -7.49 -5.36
N VAL A 45 0.36 -7.63 -5.41
CA VAL A 45 -0.31 -8.86 -5.84
C VAL A 45 -0.67 -8.76 -7.32
N GLU A 46 -1.21 -7.62 -7.73
CA GLU A 46 -1.67 -7.37 -9.09
C GLU A 46 -1.61 -5.88 -9.41
N CYS A 47 -1.22 -5.53 -10.63
CA CYS A 47 -1.35 -4.18 -11.15
C CYS A 47 -2.64 -4.08 -11.99
N ALA A 48 -3.34 -2.95 -11.88
CA ALA A 48 -4.50 -2.71 -12.73
C ALA A 48 -4.11 -2.70 -14.22
N PRO A 49 -5.04 -2.98 -15.15
CA PRO A 49 -4.75 -2.96 -16.58
C PRO A 49 -4.12 -1.64 -17.04
N GLY A 50 -2.95 -1.74 -17.67
CA GLY A 50 -2.20 -0.56 -18.14
C GLY A 50 -1.47 0.23 -17.06
N VAL A 51 -1.40 -0.27 -15.83
CA VAL A 51 -0.58 0.28 -14.75
C VAL A 51 0.71 -0.54 -14.64
N GLU A 52 1.84 0.15 -14.72
CA GLU A 52 3.16 -0.44 -14.48
C GLU A 52 3.42 -0.53 -12.98
N GLU A 53 4.13 -1.57 -12.57
CA GLU A 53 4.51 -1.78 -11.16
C GLU A 53 5.26 -0.57 -10.56
N ALA A 54 6.09 0.09 -11.38
CA ALA A 54 6.81 1.29 -11.00
C ALA A 54 5.86 2.43 -10.54
N GLN A 55 4.71 2.59 -11.19
CA GLN A 55 3.72 3.61 -10.83
C GLN A 55 3.08 3.29 -9.47
N LEU A 56 2.84 2.00 -9.19
CA LEU A 56 2.31 1.56 -7.91
C LEU A 56 3.32 1.78 -6.77
N ARG A 57 4.62 1.50 -7.03
CA ARG A 57 5.73 1.76 -6.10
C ARG A 57 5.88 3.26 -5.81
N GLU A 58 5.82 4.11 -6.83
CA GLU A 58 5.90 5.57 -6.66
C GLU A 58 4.70 6.14 -5.89
N ALA A 59 3.50 5.61 -6.13
CA ALA A 59 2.28 6.04 -5.44
C ALA A 59 2.18 5.56 -3.97
N THR A 60 3.03 4.62 -3.56
CA THR A 60 3.00 4.00 -2.22
C THR A 60 4.10 4.59 -1.34
N GLY A 61 3.72 5.27 -0.27
CA GLY A 61 4.66 5.88 0.69
C GLY A 61 5.07 4.94 1.83
N GLY A 62 4.61 3.70 1.83
CA GLY A 62 5.07 2.62 2.70
C GLY A 62 6.09 1.74 1.99
N ALA A 63 6.83 0.95 2.75
CA ALA A 63 7.78 -0.01 2.18
C ALA A 63 7.03 -1.05 1.35
N ILE A 64 7.49 -1.25 0.11
CA ILE A 64 7.08 -2.39 -0.71
C ILE A 64 8.13 -3.50 -0.57
N VAL A 65 7.66 -4.71 -0.29
CA VAL A 65 8.49 -5.90 -0.05
C VAL A 65 8.15 -6.99 -1.06
N GLY A 66 9.18 -7.68 -1.55
CA GLY A 66 9.13 -8.48 -2.79
C GLY A 66 9.73 -7.67 -3.92
#